data_AF-A0A7V4PCB5-F1
#
_entry.id   AF-A0A7V4PCB5-F1
#
_cell.length_a   1.000
_cell.length_b   1.000
_cell.length_c   1.000
_cell.angle_alpha   90.00
_cell.angle_beta   90.00
_cell.angle_gamma   90.00
#
_symmetry.space_group_name_H-M   'P 1'
#
loop_
_entity.id
_entity.type
_entity.pdbx_description
1 polymer ?
#
loop_
_entity_poly.entity_id
_entity_poly.type
_entity_poly.pdbx_seq_one_letter_code
_entity_poly.pdbx_strand_id
1 'polypeptide(L)'
;MVSQLRGSSTLLPQLPASVRRNRFMTQRYNAGLRRTLCALGAVVGCLLVHPGTCDAQIRFTGVNIAGAEFGEGSLPGTHGTHYRYPMPEEVTYFMGKGMNTFRLPFRWERLQRAALDPLHGAGPGPTGELDRIDAFVNQVTGLGGYVILEPHNFARYFPSGSGNFQESTNGRLGNDVPDAWFADFWGKVADHYKNNQRVIFNLMNEPTAIDTDDWVSAANAAIAAIRTTGAKNLIQVPGNRWTGAWTWTNSGGFVNGIAMGRSNADALLDIVDPLDNFVIEVHQYMDFNGSGQNESINNNDPMTGVIRVTAFTNWLRANGLKGYLGEFAVPNSLVGNGPSQIGDETIRNLLDYLEANDDVWTGWAWWAAGPWWSGGPGQPPGQTPYMFLLDPANLLTTPIDKPAMGVLQDYFAQELPGDYNLDGRVDAGDYVAWRNSLGQTGTLLAADSNIDGIIDEADYLRWKTNYGAALDDPGGGGLAIVPEPGAAMLLAAGGAALGLMGRWRSRRSTHK
;
A
#
# COMPACT_ATOMS: atom_id res chain seq x y z
N MET A 1 -4.50 53.48 -12.41
CA MET A 1 -4.90 54.79 -12.97
C MET A 1 -5.74 54.53 -14.21
N VAL A 2 -6.94 55.11 -14.25
CA VAL A 2 -7.98 54.93 -15.28
C VAL A 2 -8.13 56.24 -16.08
N SER A 3 -8.14 56.16 -17.41
CA SER A 3 -8.93 57.02 -18.35
C SER A 3 -8.59 56.59 -19.79
N GLN A 4 -9.51 56.00 -20.57
CA GLN A 4 -10.64 56.55 -21.36
C GLN A 4 -10.28 57.30 -22.66
N LEU A 5 -10.82 56.79 -23.80
CA LEU A 5 -11.69 57.46 -24.84
C LEU A 5 -11.46 56.81 -26.24
N ARG A 6 -12.44 56.06 -26.82
CA ARG A 6 -13.46 56.41 -27.86
C ARG A 6 -12.86 57.00 -29.17
N GLY A 7 -13.22 56.66 -30.42
CA GLY A 7 -14.20 55.84 -31.18
C GLY A 7 -13.87 56.05 -32.69
N SER A 8 -14.24 55.22 -33.68
CA SER A 8 -15.54 55.23 -34.41
C SER A 8 -15.47 54.33 -35.69
N SER A 9 -16.56 53.58 -36.00
CA SER A 9 -17.21 53.23 -37.31
C SER A 9 -16.36 53.08 -38.61
N THR A 10 -16.55 52.15 -39.58
CA THR A 10 -17.68 51.33 -40.14
C THR A 10 -17.07 50.52 -41.32
N LEU A 11 -17.38 49.24 -41.60
CA LEU A 11 -18.28 48.74 -42.68
C LEU A 11 -18.15 47.20 -42.81
N LEU A 12 -19.29 46.50 -42.97
CA LEU A 12 -19.46 45.09 -43.35
C LEU A 12 -19.66 44.93 -44.88
N PRO A 13 -19.52 43.72 -45.44
CA PRO A 13 -20.73 42.93 -45.81
C PRO A 13 -20.61 41.39 -45.54
N GLN A 14 -21.64 40.78 -44.93
CA GLN A 14 -22.64 39.82 -45.49
C GLN A 14 -22.14 38.36 -45.77
N LEU A 15 -22.49 37.35 -44.92
CA LEU A 15 -23.65 36.40 -44.95
C LEU A 15 -23.42 35.14 -45.84
N PRO A 16 -24.08 33.96 -45.64
CA PRO A 16 -25.29 33.67 -44.84
C PRO A 16 -25.26 32.37 -43.97
N ALA A 17 -26.43 32.05 -43.41
CA ALA A 17 -26.73 31.16 -42.29
C ALA A 17 -27.54 29.89 -42.64
N SER A 18 -27.88 29.13 -41.58
CA SER A 18 -28.90 28.06 -41.43
C SER A 18 -28.43 26.63 -41.72
N VAL A 19 -28.77 25.60 -40.92
CA VAL A 19 -30.12 24.99 -40.82
C VAL A 19 -30.38 24.31 -39.46
N ARG A 20 -31.60 24.48 -38.92
CA ARG A 20 -32.24 23.61 -37.90
C ARG A 20 -33.39 22.80 -38.53
N ARG A 21 -33.47 21.51 -38.15
CA ARG A 21 -34.60 20.55 -38.04
C ARG A 21 -35.92 20.81 -38.82
N ASN A 22 -36.44 19.78 -39.52
CA ASN A 22 -37.65 19.03 -39.09
C ASN A 22 -38.12 17.90 -40.05
N ARG A 23 -38.57 16.79 -39.41
CA ARG A 23 -39.77 15.96 -39.65
C ARG A 23 -39.97 15.08 -40.92
N PHE A 24 -40.24 13.80 -40.60
CA PHE A 24 -41.27 12.87 -41.12
C PHE A 24 -41.50 12.73 -42.64
N MET A 25 -41.33 11.50 -43.15
CA MET A 25 -42.41 10.83 -43.87
C MET A 25 -42.27 9.29 -43.90
N THR A 26 -43.43 8.68 -43.77
CA THR A 26 -43.79 7.27 -43.66
C THR A 26 -43.86 6.59 -45.03
N GLN A 27 -43.52 5.30 -45.13
CA GLN A 27 -44.08 4.42 -46.16
C GLN A 27 -44.32 3.00 -45.62
N ARG A 28 -45.48 2.44 -45.97
CA ARG A 28 -46.09 1.19 -45.47
C ARG A 28 -46.04 0.07 -46.53
N TYR A 29 -46.36 -1.15 -46.04
CA TYR A 29 -46.85 -2.38 -46.70
C TYR A 29 -45.77 -3.37 -47.17
N ASN A 30 -45.79 -4.66 -46.84
CA ASN A 30 -46.90 -5.64 -46.87
C ASN A 30 -46.81 -6.75 -45.80
N ALA A 31 -47.98 -7.35 -45.49
CA ALA A 31 -48.17 -8.52 -44.65
C ALA A 31 -48.18 -9.84 -45.47
N GLY A 32 -47.76 -10.95 -44.85
CA GLY A 32 -47.88 -12.31 -45.40
C GLY A 32 -47.74 -13.37 -44.30
N LEU A 33 -48.60 -14.39 -44.33
CA LEU A 33 -49.07 -15.20 -43.20
C LEU A 33 -48.53 -16.65 -43.26
N ARG A 34 -48.14 -17.20 -42.09
CA ARG A 34 -48.23 -18.63 -41.63
C ARG A 34 -47.35 -19.77 -42.25
N ARG A 35 -46.58 -20.37 -41.30
CA ARG A 35 -46.57 -21.79 -40.82
C ARG A 35 -45.49 -22.80 -41.29
N THR A 36 -44.79 -23.32 -40.27
CA THR A 36 -44.14 -24.66 -40.08
C THR A 36 -42.91 -24.95 -40.95
N LEU A 37 -41.73 -25.33 -40.44
CA LEU A 37 -41.36 -26.37 -39.47
C LEU A 37 -39.83 -26.32 -39.23
N CYS A 38 -39.38 -26.81 -38.07
CA CYS A 38 -38.00 -27.28 -37.75
C CYS A 38 -36.80 -26.37 -38.06
N ALA A 39 -36.23 -25.77 -37.01
CA ALA A 39 -34.82 -25.44 -36.98
C ALA A 39 -34.23 -25.75 -35.60
N LEU A 40 -33.49 -26.86 -35.52
CA LEU A 40 -32.31 -26.94 -34.67
C LEU A 40 -31.37 -25.83 -35.14
N GLY A 41 -31.11 -24.84 -34.29
CA GLY A 41 -30.20 -23.74 -34.56
C GLY A 41 -29.46 -23.41 -33.28
N ALA A 42 -28.16 -23.71 -33.30
CA ALA A 42 -27.23 -23.52 -32.20
C ALA A 42 -27.36 -22.13 -31.55
N VAL A 43 -27.48 -22.12 -30.22
CA VAL A 43 -27.21 -20.94 -29.41
C VAL A 43 -25.71 -20.70 -29.49
N VAL A 44 -25.27 -19.89 -30.45
CA VAL A 44 -24.00 -19.18 -30.32
C VAL A 44 -24.27 -18.01 -29.38
N GLY A 45 -24.24 -18.31 -28.08
CA GLY A 45 -24.00 -17.29 -27.08
C GLY A 45 -22.55 -16.86 -27.28
N CYS A 46 -22.35 -15.69 -27.90
CA CYS A 46 -21.16 -14.91 -27.64
C CYS A 46 -21.16 -14.57 -26.15
N LEU A 47 -20.58 -15.47 -25.34
CA LEU A 47 -19.96 -15.10 -24.08
C LEU A 47 -18.85 -14.13 -24.48
N LEU A 48 -19.15 -12.84 -24.40
CA LEU A 48 -18.13 -11.85 -24.11
C LEU A 48 -17.60 -12.26 -22.74
N VAL A 49 -16.58 -13.11 -22.74
CA VAL A 49 -15.65 -13.24 -21.62
C VAL A 49 -15.06 -11.84 -21.52
N HIS A 50 -15.60 -11.04 -20.61
CA HIS A 50 -14.84 -9.92 -20.10
C HIS A 50 -13.56 -10.56 -19.56
N PRO A 51 -12.35 -10.12 -19.96
CA PRO A 51 -11.19 -10.45 -19.17
C PRO A 51 -11.54 -9.99 -17.76
N GLY A 52 -11.56 -10.92 -16.81
CA GLY A 52 -11.72 -10.57 -15.41
C GLY A 52 -10.71 -9.47 -15.13
N THR A 53 -11.18 -8.31 -14.70
CA THR A 53 -10.31 -7.34 -14.07
C THR A 53 -9.66 -8.09 -12.93
N CYS A 54 -8.34 -8.26 -12.99
CA CYS A 54 -7.54 -8.65 -11.84
C CYS A 54 -7.89 -7.61 -10.77
N ASP A 55 -8.65 -7.99 -9.74
CA ASP A 55 -8.90 -7.11 -8.60
C ASP A 55 -7.53 -6.78 -8.04
N ALA A 56 -7.11 -5.52 -8.04
CA ALA A 56 -5.89 -5.17 -7.35
C ALA A 56 -6.16 -5.37 -5.85
N GLN A 57 -5.17 -5.79 -5.08
CA GLN A 57 -5.34 -5.95 -3.63
C GLN A 57 -4.29 -5.08 -2.97
N ILE A 58 -4.65 -4.50 -1.82
CA ILE A 58 -3.67 -3.90 -0.92
C ILE A 58 -2.64 -4.98 -0.56
N ARG A 59 -1.38 -4.77 -0.97
CA ARG A 59 -0.30 -5.76 -0.83
C ARG A 59 0.47 -5.63 0.47
N PHE A 60 0.58 -4.42 0.98
CA PHE A 60 1.49 -4.10 2.09
C PHE A 60 0.72 -3.47 3.23
N THR A 61 0.40 -4.25 4.27
CA THR A 61 -0.34 -3.76 5.43
C THR A 61 0.48 -3.99 6.68
N GLY A 62 0.69 -2.92 7.44
CA GLY A 62 1.79 -2.95 8.38
C GLY A 62 1.75 -1.91 9.49
N VAL A 63 2.90 -1.81 10.14
CA VAL A 63 3.14 -0.92 11.26
C VAL A 63 4.54 -0.31 11.19
N ASN A 64 4.64 0.93 11.64
CA ASN A 64 5.92 1.57 11.95
C ASN A 64 6.42 1.07 13.30
N ILE A 65 7.62 0.49 13.38
CA ILE A 65 8.23 0.13 14.67
C ILE A 65 9.32 1.14 15.00
N ALA A 66 8.90 2.21 15.69
CA ALA A 66 9.73 3.33 16.09
C ALA A 66 10.65 2.97 17.27
N GLY A 67 11.83 3.56 17.29
CA GLY A 67 12.79 3.45 18.37
C GLY A 67 14.23 3.66 17.92
N ALA A 68 14.61 3.19 16.71
CA ALA A 68 15.97 3.27 16.21
C ALA A 68 16.33 4.69 15.71
N GLU A 69 15.33 5.53 15.54
CA GLU A 69 15.39 6.96 15.25
C GLU A 69 15.32 7.87 16.49
N PHE A 70 14.95 7.35 17.67
CA PHE A 70 14.80 8.16 18.89
C PHE A 70 16.10 8.81 19.35
N GLY A 71 16.01 9.82 20.23
CA GLY A 71 17.18 10.44 20.86
C GLY A 71 17.98 11.32 19.91
N GLU A 72 17.31 12.07 19.03
CA GLU A 72 17.92 12.95 18.03
C GLU A 72 18.77 14.09 18.60
N GLY A 73 18.59 14.44 19.87
CA GLY A 73 19.47 15.36 20.59
C GLY A 73 20.86 14.79 20.92
N SER A 74 21.05 13.47 20.73
CA SER A 74 22.30 12.76 21.01
C SER A 74 22.71 11.90 19.81
N LEU A 75 23.51 12.47 18.91
CA LEU A 75 24.03 11.78 17.72
C LEU A 75 25.54 11.49 17.86
N PRO A 76 26.01 10.27 17.52
CA PRO A 76 25.22 9.10 17.09
C PRO A 76 24.43 8.47 18.25
N GLY A 77 24.68 8.88 19.48
CA GLY A 77 24.03 8.33 20.66
C GLY A 77 24.51 6.92 21.00
N THR A 78 23.80 6.27 21.92
CA THR A 78 24.17 4.97 22.47
C THR A 78 22.94 4.08 22.48
N HIS A 79 23.00 2.94 21.79
CA HIS A 79 21.94 1.94 21.79
C HIS A 79 21.61 1.48 23.22
N GLY A 80 20.33 1.36 23.55
CA GLY A 80 19.85 1.02 24.89
C GLY A 80 19.79 2.19 25.88
N THR A 81 20.35 3.35 25.53
CA THR A 81 20.26 4.60 26.30
C THR A 81 19.50 5.70 25.57
N HIS A 82 19.80 5.92 24.30
CA HIS A 82 19.22 6.99 23.49
C HIS A 82 18.20 6.47 22.45
N TYR A 83 18.40 5.26 21.96
CA TYR A 83 17.55 4.59 20.96
C TYR A 83 17.58 3.07 21.12
N ARG A 84 16.58 2.37 20.57
CA ARG A 84 16.43 0.91 20.64
C ARG A 84 15.90 0.38 19.32
N TYR A 85 16.34 -0.81 18.93
CA TYR A 85 15.76 -1.53 17.81
C TYR A 85 14.54 -2.36 18.24
N PRO A 86 13.64 -2.70 17.29
CA PRO A 86 12.51 -3.58 17.54
C PRO A 86 12.90 -4.90 18.22
N MET A 87 12.03 -5.41 19.08
CA MET A 87 12.16 -6.71 19.70
C MET A 87 11.64 -7.82 18.77
N PRO A 88 12.26 -9.02 18.78
CA PRO A 88 11.75 -10.16 18.02
C PRO A 88 10.31 -10.54 18.32
N GLU A 89 9.85 -10.30 19.54
CA GLU A 89 8.48 -10.56 19.99
C GLU A 89 7.47 -9.61 19.35
N GLU A 90 7.84 -8.36 19.07
CA GLU A 90 6.98 -7.40 18.35
C GLU A 90 6.71 -7.93 16.93
N VAL A 91 7.76 -8.36 16.22
CA VAL A 91 7.64 -8.94 14.87
C VAL A 91 6.72 -10.16 14.90
N THR A 92 6.96 -11.08 15.83
CA THR A 92 6.15 -12.31 15.95
C THR A 92 4.69 -12.01 16.23
N TYR A 93 4.42 -11.03 17.11
CA TYR A 93 3.07 -10.61 17.44
C TYR A 93 2.34 -10.02 16.23
N PHE A 94 2.92 -9.01 15.57
CA PHE A 94 2.26 -8.33 14.45
C PHE A 94 2.08 -9.25 13.23
N MET A 95 3.08 -10.10 12.94
CA MET A 95 2.92 -11.13 11.92
C MET A 95 1.85 -12.15 12.27
N GLY A 96 1.76 -12.56 13.55
CA GLY A 96 0.70 -13.44 14.03
C GLY A 96 -0.69 -12.82 13.96
N LYS A 97 -0.80 -11.49 13.85
CA LYS A 97 -2.05 -10.78 13.58
C LYS A 97 -2.41 -10.72 12.10
N GLY A 98 -1.47 -10.96 11.20
CA GLY A 98 -1.66 -10.91 9.74
C GLY A 98 -0.92 -9.75 9.05
N MET A 99 -0.22 -8.89 9.79
CA MET A 99 0.61 -7.86 9.15
C MET A 99 1.79 -8.49 8.41
N ASN A 100 2.08 -7.99 7.21
CA ASN A 100 3.20 -8.46 6.41
C ASN A 100 4.28 -7.40 6.20
N THR A 101 4.06 -6.15 6.61
CA THR A 101 4.98 -5.04 6.31
C THR A 101 5.40 -4.29 7.57
N PHE A 102 6.69 -3.99 7.69
CA PHE A 102 7.27 -3.30 8.84
C PHE A 102 8.10 -2.11 8.39
N ARG A 103 7.70 -0.89 8.74
CA ARG A 103 8.51 0.31 8.50
C ARG A 103 9.45 0.52 9.69
N LEU A 104 10.75 0.58 9.40
CA LEU A 104 11.82 0.77 10.39
C LEU A 104 12.42 2.18 10.21
N PRO A 105 11.96 3.16 10.99
CA PRO A 105 12.63 4.44 11.13
C PRO A 105 14.02 4.27 11.75
N PHE A 106 15.06 4.83 11.14
CA PHE A 106 16.41 4.90 11.71
C PHE A 106 17.08 6.24 11.37
N ARG A 107 18.21 6.59 12.01
CA ARG A 107 18.96 7.83 11.66
C ARG A 107 20.08 7.58 10.67
N TRP A 108 20.13 8.40 9.63
CA TRP A 108 21.26 8.45 8.70
C TRP A 108 22.60 8.63 9.45
N GLU A 109 22.68 9.54 10.41
CA GLU A 109 23.89 9.84 11.20
C GLU A 109 24.41 8.66 12.02
N ARG A 110 23.56 7.67 12.31
CA ARG A 110 23.96 6.44 13.02
C ARG A 110 24.51 5.42 12.04
N LEU A 111 23.86 5.27 10.90
CA LEU A 111 24.21 4.28 9.89
C LEU A 111 25.40 4.73 9.03
N GLN A 112 25.55 6.01 8.75
CA GLN A 112 26.72 6.60 8.11
C GLN A 112 27.16 7.80 8.95
N ARG A 113 28.29 7.67 9.65
CA ARG A 113 28.70 8.60 10.72
C ARG A 113 29.39 9.87 10.25
N ALA A 114 29.85 9.89 9.01
CA ALA A 114 30.28 11.09 8.32
C ALA A 114 29.99 10.95 6.83
N ALA A 115 29.89 12.08 6.14
CA ALA A 115 29.63 12.10 4.71
C ALA A 115 30.61 11.20 3.96
N LEU A 116 30.07 10.33 3.09
CA LEU A 116 30.84 9.41 2.24
C LEU A 116 31.58 8.30 3.00
N ASP A 117 31.47 8.20 4.32
CA ASP A 117 32.05 7.08 5.08
C ASP A 117 31.35 5.75 4.74
N PRO A 118 32.00 4.60 4.98
CA PRO A 118 31.32 3.32 4.99
C PRO A 118 30.13 3.30 5.95
N LEU A 119 29.17 2.39 5.71
CA LEU A 119 28.11 2.14 6.69
C LEU A 119 28.72 1.61 8.00
N HIS A 120 28.30 2.17 9.13
CA HIS A 120 28.80 1.84 10.44
C HIS A 120 28.37 0.42 10.83
N GLY A 121 29.34 -0.50 10.86
CA GLY A 121 29.09 -1.93 11.04
C GLY A 121 29.44 -2.79 9.82
N ALA A 122 29.82 -2.20 8.69
CA ALA A 122 30.38 -2.95 7.56
C ALA A 122 31.78 -3.52 7.93
N GLY A 123 31.83 -4.74 8.46
CA GLY A 123 33.06 -5.44 8.89
C GLY A 123 32.82 -6.43 10.04
N PRO A 124 33.83 -7.21 10.50
CA PRO A 124 33.61 -8.23 11.53
C PRO A 124 33.38 -7.64 12.94
N GLY A 125 32.18 -7.84 13.51
CA GLY A 125 31.87 -7.65 14.93
C GLY A 125 30.41 -7.18 15.18
N PRO A 126 29.62 -7.81 16.08
CA PRO A 126 28.15 -7.79 16.06
C PRO A 126 27.49 -6.58 16.75
N THR A 127 28.06 -5.39 16.66
CA THR A 127 27.54 -4.21 17.40
C THR A 127 27.48 -2.91 16.59
N GLY A 128 27.72 -2.99 15.28
CA GLY A 128 27.52 -1.91 14.34
C GLY A 128 26.06 -1.51 14.19
N GLU A 129 25.80 -0.37 13.55
CA GLU A 129 24.42 0.05 13.28
C GLU A 129 23.80 -0.85 12.21
N LEU A 130 24.58 -1.17 11.17
CA LEU A 130 24.18 -2.09 10.11
C LEU A 130 23.83 -3.49 10.66
N ASP A 131 24.57 -4.02 11.64
CA ASP A 131 24.26 -5.33 12.25
C ASP A 131 22.88 -5.37 12.92
N ARG A 132 22.44 -4.24 13.50
CA ARG A 132 21.12 -4.15 14.17
C ARG A 132 20.00 -4.10 13.13
N ILE A 133 20.20 -3.35 12.05
CA ILE A 133 19.27 -3.34 10.91
C ILE A 133 19.21 -4.73 10.29
N ASP A 134 20.36 -5.38 10.07
CA ASP A 134 20.45 -6.74 9.53
C ASP A 134 19.72 -7.77 10.40
N ALA A 135 19.86 -7.70 11.72
CA ALA A 135 19.14 -8.60 12.61
C ALA A 135 17.63 -8.49 12.43
N PHE A 136 17.10 -7.25 12.34
CA PHE A 136 15.68 -7.01 12.12
C PHE A 136 15.23 -7.43 10.71
N VAL A 137 15.96 -7.02 9.67
CA VAL A 137 15.68 -7.36 8.27
C VAL A 137 15.66 -8.88 8.09
N ASN A 138 16.68 -9.59 8.58
CA ASN A 138 16.76 -11.04 8.44
C ASN A 138 15.63 -11.76 9.19
N GLN A 139 15.20 -11.25 10.35
CA GLN A 139 14.08 -11.83 11.07
C GLN A 139 12.77 -11.68 10.27
N VAL A 140 12.41 -10.44 9.89
CA VAL A 140 11.14 -10.16 9.21
C VAL A 140 11.10 -10.86 7.85
N THR A 141 12.14 -10.69 7.03
CA THR A 141 12.17 -11.26 5.67
C THR A 141 12.31 -12.78 5.66
N GLY A 142 12.97 -13.36 6.67
CA GLY A 142 13.03 -14.81 6.88
C GLY A 142 11.68 -15.45 7.23
N LEU A 143 10.75 -14.69 7.81
CA LEU A 143 9.36 -15.09 8.04
C LEU A 143 8.43 -14.77 6.86
N GLY A 144 8.97 -14.15 5.79
CA GLY A 144 8.20 -13.77 4.62
C GLY A 144 7.59 -12.37 4.67
N GLY A 145 7.88 -11.56 5.69
CA GLY A 145 7.44 -10.16 5.74
C GLY A 145 8.36 -9.21 4.96
N TYR A 146 7.91 -7.98 4.76
CA TYR A 146 8.63 -6.89 4.12
C TYR A 146 9.16 -5.90 5.16
N VAL A 147 10.35 -5.35 4.93
CA VAL A 147 10.92 -4.27 5.73
C VAL A 147 11.10 -3.03 4.86
N ILE A 148 10.45 -1.93 5.25
CA ILE A 148 10.70 -0.61 4.70
C ILE A 148 11.83 0.01 5.53
N LEU A 149 13.00 0.19 4.91
CA LEU A 149 14.12 0.91 5.49
C LEU A 149 13.96 2.41 5.20
N GLU A 150 13.93 3.20 6.27
CA GLU A 150 13.55 4.60 6.19
C GLU A 150 14.50 5.48 7.06
N PRO A 151 15.36 6.30 6.45
CA PRO A 151 16.17 7.28 7.18
C PRO A 151 15.29 8.46 7.63
N HIS A 152 14.96 8.47 8.92
CA HIS A 152 13.98 9.34 9.55
C HIS A 152 14.53 10.75 9.77
N ASN A 153 14.78 11.45 8.68
CA ASN A 153 15.76 12.52 8.62
C ASN A 153 15.23 13.84 8.04
N PHE A 154 13.99 13.92 7.57
CA PHE A 154 13.35 15.19 7.16
C PHE A 154 14.18 15.96 6.11
N ALA A 155 14.79 15.25 5.17
CA ALA A 155 15.72 15.77 4.17
C ALA A 155 16.95 16.50 4.76
N ARG A 156 17.45 16.04 5.91
CA ARG A 156 18.64 16.59 6.58
C ARG A 156 19.65 15.54 7.05
N TYR A 157 20.90 15.97 7.11
CA TYR A 157 22.02 15.20 7.65
C TYR A 157 22.91 16.11 8.51
N PHE A 158 23.07 15.75 9.79
CA PHE A 158 23.74 16.54 10.83
C PHE A 158 23.25 18.00 10.96
N PRO A 159 21.94 18.24 11.22
CA PRO A 159 21.45 19.59 11.45
C PRO A 159 22.11 20.21 12.69
N SER A 160 22.69 21.41 12.56
CA SER A 160 23.28 22.12 13.71
C SER A 160 22.25 22.87 14.54
N GLY A 161 22.36 22.77 15.87
CA GLY A 161 21.51 23.49 16.83
C GLY A 161 20.16 22.82 17.06
N SER A 162 19.89 22.47 18.33
CA SER A 162 18.66 21.85 18.89
C SER A 162 18.06 20.73 18.05
N GLY A 163 18.22 19.47 18.48
CA GLY A 163 17.66 18.27 17.86
C GLY A 163 16.16 18.36 17.56
N ASN A 164 15.85 19.02 16.44
CA ASN A 164 14.58 19.13 15.77
C ASN A 164 14.93 19.09 14.28
N PHE A 165 14.91 17.88 13.75
CA PHE A 165 15.20 17.66 12.33
C PHE A 165 14.14 18.28 11.43
N GLN A 166 12.89 18.43 11.86
CA GLN A 166 11.84 18.93 10.98
C GLN A 166 12.02 20.41 10.63
N GLU A 167 12.58 21.19 11.56
CA GLU A 167 12.58 22.64 11.44
C GLU A 167 13.96 23.27 11.18
N SER A 168 15.05 22.51 11.40
CA SER A 168 16.40 23.08 11.28
C SER A 168 16.67 23.66 9.89
N THR A 169 17.28 24.84 9.82
CA THR A 169 17.70 25.43 8.55
C THR A 169 19.05 24.90 8.07
N ASN A 170 19.74 24.13 8.91
CA ASN A 170 21.08 23.59 8.67
C ASN A 170 21.02 22.12 8.30
N GLY A 171 22.05 21.64 7.60
CA GLY A 171 22.18 20.23 7.23
C GLY A 171 21.15 19.80 6.20
N ARG A 172 20.58 20.73 5.41
CA ARG A 172 19.51 20.46 4.44
C ARG A 172 20.07 19.94 3.11
N LEU A 173 19.41 18.93 2.54
CA LEU A 173 19.67 18.46 1.16
C LEU A 173 19.50 19.58 0.13
N GLY A 174 20.28 19.53 -0.95
CA GLY A 174 20.33 20.59 -1.97
C GLY A 174 20.98 21.90 -1.50
N ASN A 175 21.38 21.99 -0.23
CA ASN A 175 22.06 23.16 0.34
C ASN A 175 23.36 22.77 1.06
N ASP A 176 23.30 22.53 2.38
CA ASP A 176 24.49 22.20 3.17
C ASP A 176 24.95 20.75 2.92
N VAL A 177 24.02 19.90 2.48
CA VAL A 177 24.22 18.49 2.18
C VAL A 177 24.03 18.29 0.67
N PRO A 178 25.12 18.06 -0.09
CA PRO A 178 25.04 17.81 -1.51
C PRO A 178 24.27 16.52 -1.84
N ASP A 179 23.54 16.50 -2.96
CA ASP A 179 22.84 15.31 -3.47
C ASP A 179 23.76 14.09 -3.59
N ALA A 180 25.03 14.31 -3.91
CA ALA A 180 26.04 13.26 -4.00
C ALA A 180 26.26 12.50 -2.68
N TRP A 181 26.06 13.14 -1.52
CA TRP A 181 26.17 12.47 -0.22
C TRP A 181 24.98 11.54 0.01
N PHE A 182 23.79 11.99 -0.38
CA PHE A 182 22.57 11.18 -0.29
C PHE A 182 22.58 10.01 -1.27
N ALA A 183 23.06 10.26 -2.50
CA ALA A 183 23.29 9.23 -3.50
C ALA A 183 24.31 8.17 -3.03
N ASP A 184 25.42 8.59 -2.42
CA ASP A 184 26.42 7.69 -1.84
C ASP A 184 25.83 6.83 -0.71
N PHE A 185 25.08 7.45 0.20
CA PHE A 185 24.39 6.74 1.28
C PHE A 185 23.46 5.64 0.72
N TRP A 186 22.57 6.02 -0.19
CA TRP A 186 21.61 5.08 -0.79
C TRP A 186 22.28 4.02 -1.66
N GLY A 187 23.34 4.36 -2.39
CA GLY A 187 24.15 3.40 -3.13
C GLY A 187 24.74 2.32 -2.21
N LYS A 188 25.24 2.69 -1.03
CA LYS A 188 25.78 1.73 -0.06
C LYS A 188 24.71 0.86 0.60
N VAL A 189 23.58 1.45 0.98
CA VAL A 189 22.43 0.70 1.53
C VAL A 189 21.90 -0.29 0.49
N ALA A 190 21.74 0.15 -0.76
CA ALA A 190 21.28 -0.71 -1.84
C ALA A 190 22.27 -1.83 -2.16
N ASP A 191 23.58 -1.55 -2.22
CA ASP A 191 24.57 -2.60 -2.50
C ASP A 191 24.53 -3.74 -1.48
N HIS A 192 24.24 -3.42 -0.21
CA HIS A 192 24.09 -4.39 0.86
C HIS A 192 22.79 -5.21 0.75
N TYR A 193 21.66 -4.58 0.43
CA TYR A 193 20.33 -5.24 0.41
C TYR A 193 19.81 -5.68 -0.96
N LYS A 194 20.52 -5.43 -2.06
CA LYS A 194 20.05 -5.66 -3.46
C LYS A 194 19.52 -7.06 -3.78
N ASN A 195 19.94 -8.07 -3.02
CA ASN A 195 19.53 -9.45 -3.22
C ASN A 195 18.30 -9.86 -2.39
N ASN A 196 17.78 -8.98 -1.54
CA ASN A 196 16.61 -9.23 -0.71
C ASN A 196 15.45 -8.34 -1.17
N GLN A 197 14.59 -8.83 -2.07
CA GLN A 197 13.45 -8.07 -2.60
C GLN A 197 12.34 -7.81 -1.57
N ARG A 198 12.43 -8.40 -0.37
CA ARG A 198 11.55 -8.05 0.75
C ARG A 198 12.00 -6.80 1.50
N VAL A 199 13.15 -6.21 1.13
CA VAL A 199 13.56 -4.89 1.57
C VAL A 199 13.03 -3.85 0.60
N ILE A 200 12.32 -2.85 1.13
CA ILE A 200 11.80 -1.69 0.40
C ILE A 200 12.61 -0.47 0.83
N PHE A 201 13.03 0.34 -0.13
CA PHE A 201 13.82 1.55 0.14
C PHE A 201 12.91 2.77 0.19
N ASN A 202 12.56 3.25 1.39
CA ASN A 202 11.91 4.56 1.53
C ASN A 202 12.96 5.64 1.64
N LEU A 203 13.00 6.55 0.66
CA LEU A 203 14.12 7.45 0.50
C LEU A 203 14.35 8.38 1.70
N MET A 204 13.30 8.82 2.40
CA MET A 204 13.40 9.82 3.46
C MET A 204 12.09 9.98 4.24
N ASN A 205 12.10 10.08 5.56
CA ASN A 205 10.91 10.56 6.27
C ASN A 205 10.66 12.04 5.96
N GLU A 206 9.43 12.37 5.56
CA GLU A 206 8.86 13.73 5.61
C GLU A 206 9.80 14.88 5.22
N PRO A 207 10.32 14.94 3.97
CA PRO A 207 11.00 16.14 3.48
C PRO A 207 10.16 17.40 3.75
N THR A 208 10.78 18.41 4.35
CA THR A 208 10.12 19.68 4.72
C THR A 208 11.13 20.82 4.82
N ALA A 209 10.64 22.06 4.69
CA ALA A 209 11.43 23.28 4.65
C ALA A 209 12.64 23.18 3.69
N ILE A 210 12.38 22.66 2.50
CA ILE A 210 13.30 22.52 1.36
C ILE A 210 12.55 22.99 0.10
N ASP A 211 13.24 23.48 -0.92
CA ASP A 211 12.59 23.68 -2.22
C ASP A 211 12.22 22.31 -2.80
N THR A 212 11.01 22.17 -3.35
CA THR A 212 10.55 20.86 -3.86
C THR A 212 11.42 20.40 -5.04
N ASP A 213 12.00 21.30 -5.83
CA ASP A 213 12.90 20.93 -6.93
C ASP A 213 14.26 20.41 -6.41
N ASP A 214 14.77 20.96 -5.31
CA ASP A 214 15.97 20.47 -4.63
C ASP A 214 15.72 19.04 -4.08
N TRP A 215 14.54 18.79 -3.51
CA TRP A 215 14.15 17.44 -3.08
C TRP A 215 14.11 16.44 -4.24
N VAL A 216 13.46 16.80 -5.36
CA VAL A 216 13.38 15.93 -6.55
C VAL A 216 14.76 15.64 -7.12
N SER A 217 15.67 16.62 -7.15
CA SER A 217 17.06 16.41 -7.56
C SER A 217 17.76 15.37 -6.69
N ALA A 218 17.67 15.52 -5.36
CA ALA A 218 18.27 14.58 -4.41
C ALA A 218 17.65 13.16 -4.52
N ALA A 219 16.32 13.07 -4.66
CA ALA A 219 15.63 11.79 -4.83
C ALA A 219 16.07 11.06 -6.11
N ASN A 220 16.15 11.77 -7.24
CA ASN A 220 16.64 11.20 -8.50
C ASN A 220 18.11 10.75 -8.41
N ALA A 221 18.96 11.51 -7.72
CA ALA A 221 20.35 11.13 -7.48
C ALA A 221 20.44 9.82 -6.66
N ALA A 222 19.61 9.67 -5.62
CA ALA A 222 19.51 8.45 -4.83
C ALA A 222 19.00 7.27 -5.67
N ILE A 223 17.91 7.43 -6.43
CA ILE A 223 17.36 6.37 -7.30
C ILE A 223 18.42 5.90 -8.30
N ALA A 224 19.10 6.82 -8.98
CA ALA A 224 20.15 6.46 -9.93
C ALA A 224 21.30 5.68 -9.26
N ALA A 225 21.72 6.08 -8.06
CA ALA A 225 22.74 5.36 -7.31
C ALA A 225 22.29 3.96 -6.88
N ILE A 226 21.05 3.82 -6.39
CA ILE A 226 20.44 2.53 -6.05
C ILE A 226 20.48 1.60 -7.26
N ARG A 227 19.94 2.05 -8.40
CA ARG A 227 19.84 1.22 -9.61
C ARG A 227 21.22 0.87 -10.21
N THR A 228 22.22 1.73 -10.04
CA THR A 228 23.61 1.44 -10.47
C THR A 228 24.21 0.23 -9.75
N THR A 229 23.76 -0.09 -8.54
CA THR A 229 24.21 -1.30 -7.81
C THR A 229 23.69 -2.62 -8.39
N GLY A 230 22.68 -2.54 -9.27
CA GLY A 230 21.87 -3.66 -9.73
C GLY A 230 20.65 -3.98 -8.84
N ALA A 231 20.39 -3.20 -7.80
CA ALA A 231 19.22 -3.37 -6.94
C ALA A 231 17.90 -3.17 -7.70
N LYS A 232 17.03 -4.18 -7.61
CA LYS A 232 15.69 -4.17 -8.19
C LYS A 232 14.57 -3.86 -7.20
N ASN A 233 14.92 -3.70 -5.92
CA ASN A 233 13.99 -3.44 -4.82
C ASN A 233 13.02 -2.30 -5.13
N LEU A 234 11.80 -2.41 -4.60
CA LEU A 234 10.82 -1.33 -4.64
C LEU A 234 11.37 -0.07 -3.92
N ILE A 235 11.19 1.10 -4.55
CA ILE A 235 11.55 2.40 -3.96
C ILE A 235 10.27 3.15 -3.57
N GLN A 236 10.22 3.67 -2.35
CA GLN A 236 9.19 4.60 -1.88
C GLN A 236 9.73 6.03 -1.93
N VAL A 237 9.07 6.90 -2.71
CA VAL A 237 9.49 8.28 -2.93
C VAL A 237 8.48 9.22 -2.24
N PRO A 238 8.84 9.84 -1.11
CA PRO A 238 8.00 10.85 -0.46
C PRO A 238 8.02 12.17 -1.25
N GLY A 239 7.06 13.04 -0.99
CA GLY A 239 7.07 14.45 -1.39
C GLY A 239 7.61 15.37 -0.30
N ASN A 240 7.66 16.67 -0.61
CA ASN A 240 7.92 17.74 0.36
C ASN A 240 6.69 18.01 1.24
N ARG A 241 6.75 19.00 2.15
CA ARG A 241 5.64 19.38 3.07
C ARG A 241 5.19 18.21 3.93
N TRP A 242 6.16 17.52 4.54
CA TRP A 242 5.93 16.32 5.34
C TRP A 242 5.22 15.20 4.58
N THR A 243 5.37 15.18 3.25
CA THR A 243 4.71 14.25 2.33
C THR A 243 3.18 14.08 2.56
N GLY A 244 2.51 15.13 3.05
CA GLY A 244 1.09 15.05 3.39
C GLY A 244 0.20 14.85 2.17
N ALA A 245 -0.65 13.81 2.17
CA ALA A 245 -1.58 13.56 1.06
C ALA A 245 -2.54 14.74 0.84
N TRP A 246 -3.06 15.32 1.92
CA TRP A 246 -3.97 16.48 1.90
C TRP A 246 -3.35 17.78 1.37
N THR A 247 -2.03 17.89 1.34
CA THR A 247 -1.30 19.09 0.88
C THR A 247 -0.60 18.87 -0.45
N TRP A 248 -0.82 17.71 -1.11
CA TRP A 248 -0.07 17.29 -2.30
C TRP A 248 -0.09 18.31 -3.45
N THR A 249 -1.21 19.00 -3.63
CA THR A 249 -1.42 19.98 -4.71
C THR A 249 -1.06 21.42 -4.30
N ASN A 250 -0.64 21.64 -3.04
CA ASN A 250 -0.29 22.98 -2.57
C ASN A 250 1.05 23.42 -3.17
N SER A 251 1.08 24.62 -3.76
CA SER A 251 2.29 25.26 -4.29
C SER A 251 2.66 26.53 -3.51
N GLY A 252 3.93 26.92 -3.55
CA GLY A 252 4.42 28.14 -2.89
C GLY A 252 4.36 28.10 -1.36
N GLY A 253 4.46 29.27 -0.73
CA GLY A 253 4.55 29.38 0.73
C GLY A 253 5.96 29.13 1.27
N PHE A 254 6.09 29.29 2.59
CA PHE A 254 7.36 29.25 3.28
C PHE A 254 7.25 28.44 4.56
N VAL A 255 8.29 27.66 4.87
CA VAL A 255 8.48 27.03 6.18
C VAL A 255 9.85 27.48 6.68
N ASN A 256 9.90 28.07 7.88
CA ASN A 256 11.12 28.60 8.49
C ASN A 256 11.93 29.54 7.57
N GLY A 257 11.23 30.38 6.80
CA GLY A 257 11.83 31.34 5.88
C GLY A 257 12.32 30.73 4.56
N ILE A 258 12.13 29.43 4.35
CA ILE A 258 12.55 28.70 3.14
C ILE A 258 11.34 28.57 2.22
N ALA A 259 11.49 28.97 0.96
CA ALA A 259 10.45 28.82 -0.05
C ALA A 259 10.25 27.33 -0.37
N MET A 260 9.01 26.89 -0.47
CA MET A 260 8.69 25.47 -0.73
C MET A 260 8.64 25.12 -2.23
N GLY A 261 8.82 26.09 -3.13
CA GLY A 261 8.83 25.86 -4.58
C GLY A 261 7.50 25.37 -5.15
N ARG A 262 7.58 24.49 -6.16
CA ARG A 262 6.44 23.84 -6.83
C ARG A 262 5.60 23.01 -5.86
N SER A 263 4.41 22.57 -6.30
CA SER A 263 3.66 21.56 -5.58
C SER A 263 4.32 20.18 -5.72
N ASN A 264 4.04 19.26 -4.78
CA ASN A 264 4.46 17.87 -4.96
C ASN A 264 3.81 17.27 -6.22
N ALA A 265 2.54 17.60 -6.47
CA ALA A 265 1.79 17.15 -7.64
C ALA A 265 2.44 17.52 -8.98
N ASP A 266 3.14 18.67 -9.05
CA ASP A 266 3.84 19.10 -10.26
C ASP A 266 5.27 18.56 -10.31
N ALA A 267 5.99 18.60 -9.17
CA ALA A 267 7.41 18.31 -9.14
C ALA A 267 7.73 16.81 -9.18
N LEU A 268 6.93 15.98 -8.52
CA LEU A 268 7.21 14.54 -8.44
C LEU A 268 6.90 13.78 -9.74
N LEU A 269 6.33 14.45 -10.75
CA LEU A 269 6.28 13.92 -12.12
C LEU A 269 7.66 13.86 -12.79
N ASP A 270 8.65 14.56 -12.23
CA ASP A 270 10.03 14.56 -12.72
C ASP A 270 10.90 13.47 -12.04
N ILE A 271 10.29 12.58 -11.24
CA ILE A 271 10.97 11.41 -10.69
C ILE A 271 11.27 10.41 -11.82
N VAL A 272 12.49 9.89 -11.85
CA VAL A 272 12.96 8.96 -12.87
C VAL A 272 13.57 7.73 -12.20
N ASP A 273 12.89 6.59 -12.35
CA ASP A 273 13.44 5.26 -12.08
C ASP A 273 13.60 4.49 -13.39
N PRO A 274 14.82 4.08 -13.79
CA PRO A 274 15.02 3.31 -15.02
C PRO A 274 14.34 1.93 -15.01
N LEU A 275 13.93 1.42 -13.85
CA LEU A 275 13.16 0.16 -13.74
C LEU A 275 11.65 0.40 -13.63
N ASP A 276 11.21 1.65 -13.50
CA ASP A 276 9.80 1.98 -13.22
C ASP A 276 9.23 1.12 -12.08
N ASN A 277 10.01 0.93 -11.00
CA ASN A 277 9.64 0.11 -9.82
C ASN A 277 9.68 0.98 -8.56
N PHE A 278 8.77 1.95 -8.49
CA PHE A 278 8.64 2.88 -7.38
C PHE A 278 7.18 3.25 -7.10
N VAL A 279 6.90 3.63 -5.85
CA VAL A 279 5.61 4.19 -5.45
C VAL A 279 5.82 5.55 -4.79
N ILE A 280 4.81 6.40 -4.85
CA ILE A 280 4.78 7.65 -4.11
C ILE A 280 4.31 7.38 -2.68
N GLU A 281 5.11 7.77 -1.70
CA GLU A 281 4.77 7.57 -0.30
C GLU A 281 4.21 8.87 0.31
N VAL A 282 3.09 8.76 1.03
CA VAL A 282 2.45 9.90 1.71
C VAL A 282 2.06 9.57 3.14
N HIS A 283 1.96 10.61 3.96
CA HIS A 283 1.45 10.53 5.33
C HIS A 283 0.09 11.21 5.46
N GLN A 284 -0.73 10.72 6.39
CA GLN A 284 -1.99 11.35 6.72
C GLN A 284 -2.47 11.13 8.15
N TYR A 285 -2.42 12.19 8.97
CA TYR A 285 -3.08 12.22 10.27
C TYR A 285 -4.47 12.84 10.19
N MET A 286 -5.29 12.62 11.23
CA MET A 286 -6.71 13.00 11.26
C MET A 286 -6.99 14.27 12.07
N ASP A 287 -6.02 14.77 12.84
CA ASP A 287 -6.18 15.97 13.64
C ASP A 287 -6.28 17.24 12.79
N PHE A 288 -6.75 18.34 13.38
CA PHE A 288 -7.17 19.54 12.64
C PHE A 288 -6.10 20.12 11.70
N ASN A 289 -4.83 20.02 12.07
CA ASN A 289 -3.67 20.49 11.29
C ASN A 289 -2.91 19.35 10.58
N GLY A 290 -3.37 18.10 10.68
CA GLY A 290 -2.73 16.94 10.05
C GLY A 290 -1.34 16.60 10.60
N SER A 291 -1.00 17.06 11.81
CA SER A 291 0.33 16.86 12.41
C SER A 291 0.48 15.56 13.19
N GLY A 292 -0.62 14.89 13.54
CA GLY A 292 -0.57 13.71 14.40
C GLY A 292 -0.16 14.04 15.84
N GLN A 293 -0.38 15.26 16.32
CA GLN A 293 0.02 15.70 17.66
C GLN A 293 -1.16 15.95 18.61
N ASN A 294 -2.39 15.81 18.10
CA ASN A 294 -3.60 16.11 18.87
C ASN A 294 -4.53 14.88 18.97
N GLU A 295 -5.12 14.70 20.14
CA GLU A 295 -6.11 13.64 20.41
C GLU A 295 -7.51 14.00 19.87
N SER A 296 -7.61 14.28 18.57
CA SER A 296 -8.87 14.69 17.94
C SER A 296 -8.95 14.25 16.48
N ILE A 297 -10.17 14.11 15.97
CA ILE A 297 -10.45 14.02 14.54
C ILE A 297 -11.00 15.37 14.09
N ASN A 298 -10.48 15.90 12.99
CA ASN A 298 -10.84 17.20 12.47
C ASN A 298 -12.36 17.34 12.32
N ASN A 299 -12.94 18.39 12.92
CA ASN A 299 -14.38 18.66 12.93
C ASN A 299 -15.28 17.53 13.47
N ASN A 300 -14.72 16.51 14.15
CA ASN A 300 -15.42 15.27 14.47
C ASN A 300 -16.10 14.66 13.22
N ASP A 301 -15.41 14.68 12.08
CA ASP A 301 -15.89 14.10 10.84
C ASP A 301 -15.19 12.76 10.56
N PRO A 302 -15.91 11.61 10.59
CA PRO A 302 -15.34 10.30 10.30
C PRO A 302 -14.89 10.13 8.84
N MET A 303 -15.21 11.07 7.95
CA MET A 303 -14.70 11.10 6.58
C MET A 303 -13.37 11.84 6.43
N THR A 304 -12.79 12.36 7.52
CA THR A 304 -11.56 13.17 7.49
C THR A 304 -10.44 12.50 6.69
N GLY A 305 -10.18 11.21 6.91
CA GLY A 305 -9.16 10.46 6.17
C GLY A 305 -9.42 10.45 4.67
N VAL A 306 -10.63 10.03 4.27
CA VAL A 306 -11.07 9.97 2.86
C VAL A 306 -10.94 11.33 2.18
N ILE A 307 -11.46 12.39 2.81
CA ILE A 307 -11.41 13.76 2.28
C ILE A 307 -9.97 14.16 1.99
N ARG A 308 -9.06 13.83 2.91
CA ARG A 308 -7.65 14.22 2.84
C ARG A 308 -6.85 13.45 1.80
N VAL A 309 -7.18 12.18 1.52
CA VAL A 309 -6.46 11.37 0.50
C VAL A 309 -7.07 11.45 -0.90
N THR A 310 -8.28 11.99 -1.06
CA THR A 310 -9.02 11.95 -2.34
C THR A 310 -8.28 12.65 -3.48
N ALA A 311 -7.77 13.87 -3.25
CA ALA A 311 -7.07 14.62 -4.29
C ALA A 311 -5.78 13.91 -4.75
N PHE A 312 -5.02 13.36 -3.81
CA PHE A 312 -3.82 12.57 -4.09
C PHE A 312 -4.15 11.28 -4.85
N THR A 313 -5.19 10.56 -4.45
CA THR A 313 -5.65 9.33 -5.15
C THR A 313 -5.99 9.61 -6.61
N ASN A 314 -6.72 10.70 -6.88
CA ASN A 314 -7.04 11.09 -8.25
C ASN A 314 -5.81 11.49 -9.04
N TRP A 315 -4.84 12.15 -8.40
CA TRP A 315 -3.58 12.51 -9.03
C TRP A 315 -2.74 11.28 -9.39
N LEU A 316 -2.65 10.28 -8.51
CA LEU A 316 -1.98 9.01 -8.83
C LEU A 316 -2.56 8.38 -10.10
N ARG A 317 -3.89 8.22 -10.13
CA ARG A 317 -4.60 7.60 -11.25
C ARG A 317 -4.43 8.38 -12.55
N ALA A 318 -4.49 9.70 -12.48
CA ALA A 318 -4.32 10.56 -13.65
C ALA A 318 -2.92 10.48 -14.28
N ASN A 319 -1.92 10.11 -13.49
CA ASN A 319 -0.52 10.03 -13.91
C ASN A 319 0.00 8.60 -14.03
N GLY A 320 -0.86 7.58 -13.85
CA GLY A 320 -0.46 6.17 -13.92
C GLY A 320 0.51 5.75 -12.82
N LEU A 321 0.49 6.44 -11.68
CA LEU A 321 1.38 6.19 -10.54
C LEU A 321 0.67 5.38 -9.46
N LYS A 322 1.48 4.76 -8.60
CA LYS A 322 1.04 4.00 -7.42
C LYS A 322 1.44 4.71 -6.14
N GLY A 323 0.67 4.54 -5.07
CA GLY A 323 0.83 5.20 -3.78
C GLY A 323 0.92 4.23 -2.60
N TYR A 324 1.58 4.67 -1.53
CA TYR A 324 1.65 3.97 -0.24
C TYR A 324 1.40 4.96 0.91
N LEU A 325 0.54 4.60 1.86
CA LEU A 325 0.26 5.43 3.03
C LEU A 325 1.25 5.10 4.16
N GLY A 326 2.40 5.77 4.19
CA GLY A 326 3.53 5.46 5.08
C GLY A 326 3.23 5.62 6.57
N GLU A 327 2.39 6.61 6.89
CA GLU A 327 1.94 6.88 8.25
C GLU A 327 0.49 7.36 8.25
N PHE A 328 -0.31 6.78 9.13
CA PHE A 328 -1.59 7.31 9.57
C PHE A 328 -1.90 6.78 10.97
N ALA A 329 -2.75 7.52 11.70
CA ALA A 329 -3.18 7.09 13.01
C ALA A 329 -4.48 7.77 13.44
N VAL A 330 -5.18 7.12 14.36
CA VAL A 330 -6.31 7.65 15.13
C VAL A 330 -6.03 7.44 16.61
N PRO A 331 -6.30 8.43 17.49
CA PRO A 331 -6.04 8.29 18.93
C PRO A 331 -6.80 7.09 19.51
N ASN A 332 -6.12 6.22 20.25
CA ASN A 332 -6.73 5.06 20.92
C ASN A 332 -7.88 5.46 21.87
N SER A 333 -7.88 6.69 22.39
CA SER A 333 -8.97 7.23 23.21
C SER A 333 -10.31 7.34 22.46
N LEU A 334 -10.27 7.43 21.13
CA LEU A 334 -11.43 7.54 20.24
C LEU A 334 -11.86 6.21 19.60
N VAL A 335 -11.12 5.12 19.85
CA VAL A 335 -11.36 3.79 19.27
C VAL A 335 -11.94 2.87 20.35
N GLY A 336 -12.95 2.07 20.00
CA GLY A 336 -13.50 1.04 20.89
C GLY A 336 -14.41 1.53 22.04
N ASN A 337 -14.58 2.85 22.25
CA ASN A 337 -15.39 3.41 23.34
C ASN A 337 -16.74 4.00 22.88
N GLY A 338 -17.87 3.33 23.17
CA GLY A 338 -19.22 3.94 23.20
C GLY A 338 -20.03 3.97 21.89
N PRO A 339 -21.25 4.56 21.89
CA PRO A 339 -22.27 4.34 20.85
C PRO A 339 -22.06 5.01 19.48
N SER A 340 -20.98 5.77 19.28
CA SER A 340 -20.65 6.44 18.02
C SER A 340 -19.14 6.47 17.81
N GLN A 341 -18.48 5.31 17.89
CA GLN A 341 -17.02 5.12 17.81
C GLN A 341 -16.42 5.77 16.55
N ILE A 342 -16.26 7.08 16.59
CA ILE A 342 -15.85 7.89 15.45
C ILE A 342 -14.43 7.51 15.01
N GLY A 343 -13.58 7.06 15.94
CA GLY A 343 -12.26 6.54 15.61
C GLY A 343 -12.34 5.30 14.74
N ASP A 344 -13.16 4.31 15.13
CA ASP A 344 -13.40 3.10 14.34
C ASP A 344 -13.95 3.46 12.95
N GLU A 345 -14.97 4.33 12.89
CA GLU A 345 -15.56 4.79 11.62
C GLU A 345 -14.51 5.50 10.74
N THR A 346 -13.64 6.32 11.33
CA THR A 346 -12.59 7.02 10.58
C THR A 346 -11.57 6.06 9.99
N ILE A 347 -11.16 5.04 10.76
CA ILE A 347 -10.24 4.00 10.27
C ILE A 347 -10.91 3.21 9.15
N ARG A 348 -12.12 2.68 9.38
CA ARG A 348 -12.86 1.89 8.38
C ARG A 348 -13.08 2.67 7.10
N ASN A 349 -13.61 3.89 7.18
CA ASN A 349 -13.86 4.72 6.00
C ASN A 349 -12.59 4.99 5.19
N LEU A 350 -11.45 5.24 5.85
CA LEU A 350 -10.19 5.43 5.16
C LEU A 350 -9.72 4.13 4.49
N LEU A 351 -9.69 3.02 5.22
CA LEU A 351 -9.16 1.76 4.69
C LEU A 351 -10.07 1.16 3.62
N ASP A 352 -11.40 1.20 3.79
CA ASP A 352 -12.39 0.87 2.75
C ASP A 352 -12.16 1.72 1.49
N TYR A 353 -11.83 3.00 1.66
CA TYR A 353 -11.51 3.87 0.52
C TYR A 353 -10.20 3.47 -0.16
N LEU A 354 -9.15 3.10 0.58
CA LEU A 354 -7.90 2.62 -0.02
C LEU A 354 -8.12 1.32 -0.78
N GLU A 355 -8.84 0.36 -0.20
CA GLU A 355 -9.22 -0.90 -0.85
C GLU A 355 -10.05 -0.64 -2.11
N ALA A 356 -11.08 0.22 -2.06
CA ALA A 356 -11.85 0.58 -3.24
C ALA A 356 -11.06 1.35 -4.32
N ASN A 357 -9.80 1.70 -4.05
CA ASN A 357 -8.87 2.38 -4.97
C ASN A 357 -7.51 1.65 -5.01
N ASP A 358 -7.52 0.33 -4.84
CA ASP A 358 -6.38 -0.59 -4.93
C ASP A 358 -5.64 -0.55 -6.30
N ASP A 359 -6.31 -0.05 -7.34
CA ASP A 359 -5.73 0.24 -8.64
C ASP A 359 -4.62 1.30 -8.57
N VAL A 360 -4.57 2.11 -7.51
CA VAL A 360 -3.48 3.06 -7.25
C VAL A 360 -2.86 2.93 -5.87
N TRP A 361 -3.58 2.45 -4.87
CA TRP A 361 -3.04 2.24 -3.52
C TRP A 361 -2.46 0.84 -3.35
N THR A 362 -1.27 0.78 -2.75
CA THR A 362 -0.51 -0.47 -2.63
C THR A 362 -0.46 -0.99 -1.19
N GLY A 363 -0.75 -0.12 -0.22
CA GLY A 363 -0.49 -0.42 1.17
C GLY A 363 -0.58 0.76 2.12
N TRP A 364 -0.44 0.44 3.39
CA TRP A 364 -0.43 1.37 4.50
C TRP A 364 0.39 0.84 5.68
N ALA A 365 0.95 1.74 6.48
CA ALA A 365 1.53 1.40 7.78
C ALA A 365 1.00 2.32 8.89
N TRP A 366 0.47 1.71 9.95
CA TRP A 366 0.03 2.45 11.14
C TRP A 366 1.21 3.10 11.85
N TRP A 367 1.05 4.35 12.29
CA TRP A 367 1.98 5.01 13.21
C TRP A 367 1.40 4.99 14.64
N ALA A 368 1.95 4.28 15.61
CA ALA A 368 3.13 3.41 15.55
C ALA A 368 3.11 2.32 16.62
N ALA A 369 4.00 1.36 16.48
CA ALA A 369 4.51 0.49 17.53
C ALA A 369 5.95 0.89 17.88
N GLY A 370 6.59 0.16 18.80
CA GLY A 370 7.96 0.37 19.19
C GLY A 370 8.25 0.07 20.66
N PRO A 371 9.47 -0.41 20.98
CA PRO A 371 9.85 -0.85 22.32
C PRO A 371 10.03 0.29 23.35
N TRP A 372 9.81 1.55 22.94
CA TRP A 372 10.16 2.70 23.78
C TRP A 372 9.12 3.81 23.87
N TRP A 373 7.91 3.58 23.35
CA TRP A 373 6.80 4.48 23.63
C TRP A 373 6.39 4.39 25.09
N SER A 374 5.95 5.53 25.66
CA SER A 374 5.28 5.54 26.96
C SER A 374 4.13 4.53 26.96
N GLY A 375 4.07 3.69 27.99
CA GLY A 375 3.10 2.58 28.08
C GLY A 375 3.29 1.43 27.08
N GLY A 376 4.42 1.39 26.37
CA GLY A 376 4.85 0.32 25.47
C GLY A 376 5.63 -0.81 26.16
N PRO A 377 6.05 -1.83 25.38
CA PRO A 377 6.77 -2.98 25.90
C PRO A 377 8.06 -2.57 26.62
N GLY A 378 8.32 -3.13 27.80
CA GLY A 378 9.53 -2.82 28.57
C GLY A 378 9.53 -1.47 29.30
N GLN A 379 8.45 -0.68 29.24
CA GLN A 379 8.29 0.51 30.07
C GLN A 379 7.73 0.19 31.48
N PRO A 380 8.06 1.00 32.51
CA PRO A 380 7.45 0.89 33.82
C PRO A 380 5.91 0.94 33.77
N PRO A 381 5.21 0.18 34.63
CA PRO A 381 3.75 0.23 34.70
C PRO A 381 3.26 1.60 35.19
N GLY A 382 2.02 1.96 34.84
CA GLY A 382 1.34 3.18 35.32
C GLY A 382 1.64 4.45 34.51
N GLN A 383 2.37 4.35 33.40
CA GLN A 383 2.54 5.45 32.45
C GLN A 383 1.29 5.60 31.57
N THR A 384 0.92 6.84 31.24
CA THR A 384 -0.07 7.13 30.20
C THR A 384 0.48 6.65 28.86
N PRO A 385 -0.19 5.69 28.17
CA PRO A 385 0.30 5.21 26.89
C PRO A 385 0.33 6.31 25.83
N TYR A 386 1.30 6.26 24.92
CA TYR A 386 1.29 7.10 23.73
C TYR A 386 -0.03 6.90 22.96
N MET A 387 -0.63 8.00 22.49
CA MET A 387 -2.01 8.01 22.00
C MET A 387 -2.25 7.08 20.80
N PHE A 388 -1.23 6.81 19.98
CA PHE A 388 -1.32 5.92 18.82
C PHE A 388 -0.63 4.58 19.00
N LEU A 389 -0.14 4.27 20.21
CA LEU A 389 0.60 3.04 20.47
C LEU A 389 -0.21 1.80 20.05
N LEU A 390 0.35 0.99 19.16
CA LEU A 390 -0.27 -0.25 18.69
C LEU A 390 0.29 -1.50 19.38
N ASP A 391 1.45 -1.41 20.02
CA ASP A 391 2.00 -2.53 20.81
C ASP A 391 0.99 -3.10 21.79
N PRO A 392 0.89 -4.43 21.90
CA PRO A 392 0.00 -5.02 22.88
C PRO A 392 0.52 -4.71 24.28
N ALA A 393 -0.40 -4.50 25.21
CA ALA A 393 -0.03 -4.59 26.61
C ALA A 393 0.44 -6.04 26.89
N ASN A 394 1.41 -6.21 27.79
CA ASN A 394 1.92 -7.52 28.18
C ASN A 394 2.50 -8.36 27.02
N LEU A 395 3.17 -7.73 26.04
CA LEU A 395 3.80 -8.39 24.89
C LEU A 395 4.56 -9.68 25.24
N LEU A 396 5.33 -9.66 26.33
CA LEU A 396 6.19 -10.80 26.74
C LEU A 396 5.47 -11.90 27.54
N THR A 397 4.17 -11.76 27.79
CA THR A 397 3.39 -12.77 28.54
C THR A 397 2.10 -13.14 27.80
N THR A 398 0.99 -12.47 28.08
CA THR A 398 -0.28 -12.64 27.38
C THR A 398 -0.64 -11.32 26.73
N PRO A 399 -0.29 -11.14 25.43
CA PRO A 399 -0.57 -9.93 24.70
C PRO A 399 -2.06 -9.55 24.78
N ILE A 400 -2.32 -8.31 25.15
CA ILE A 400 -3.66 -7.70 25.11
C ILE A 400 -3.62 -6.60 24.07
N ASP A 401 -4.43 -6.77 23.04
CA ASP A 401 -4.51 -5.87 21.92
C ASP A 401 -4.95 -4.45 22.33
N LYS A 402 -4.42 -3.46 21.63
CA LYS A 402 -4.95 -2.09 21.68
C LYS A 402 -6.25 -2.03 20.87
N PRO A 403 -7.20 -1.14 21.21
CA PRO A 403 -8.48 -1.04 20.50
C PRO A 403 -8.32 -0.91 18.98
N ALA A 404 -7.35 -0.13 18.50
CA ALA A 404 -7.07 0.05 17.07
C ALA A 404 -6.76 -1.28 16.35
N MET A 405 -6.07 -2.22 17.00
CA MET A 405 -5.78 -3.54 16.41
C MET A 405 -7.05 -4.29 16.01
N GLY A 406 -8.12 -4.18 16.81
CA GLY A 406 -9.40 -4.83 16.52
C GLY A 406 -10.11 -4.28 15.29
N VAL A 407 -9.82 -3.05 14.87
CA VAL A 407 -10.35 -2.45 13.63
C VAL A 407 -9.41 -2.75 12.46
N LEU A 408 -8.10 -2.67 12.66
CA LEU A 408 -7.10 -2.86 11.60
C LEU A 408 -7.03 -4.31 11.10
N GLN A 409 -7.29 -5.30 11.96
CA GLN A 409 -7.16 -6.72 11.61
C GLN A 409 -8.04 -7.18 10.46
N ASP A 410 -9.15 -6.47 10.22
CA ASP A 410 -10.08 -6.77 9.14
C ASP A 410 -9.52 -6.36 7.77
N TYR A 411 -8.44 -5.54 7.75
CA TYR A 411 -7.86 -4.93 6.56
C TYR A 411 -6.43 -5.39 6.25
N PHE A 412 -5.94 -6.44 6.92
CA PHE A 412 -4.60 -6.95 6.62
C PHE A 412 -4.57 -7.71 5.29
N ALA A 413 -3.50 -7.48 4.52
CA ALA A 413 -3.26 -8.12 3.24
C ALA A 413 -3.26 -9.65 3.41
N GLN A 414 -4.10 -10.32 2.63
CA GLN A 414 -4.10 -11.76 2.54
C GLN A 414 -3.18 -12.15 1.38
N GLU A 415 -1.88 -12.29 1.65
CA GLU A 415 -0.92 -12.70 0.62
C GLU A 415 -1.00 -14.23 0.45
N LEU A 416 -1.45 -14.67 -0.73
CA LEU A 416 -1.32 -16.06 -1.17
C LEU A 416 -0.26 -16.13 -2.29
N PRO A 417 0.99 -16.48 -1.98
CA PRO A 417 2.06 -16.46 -2.98
C PRO A 417 1.75 -17.35 -4.19
N GLY A 418 1.75 -16.77 -5.39
CA GLY A 418 1.44 -17.49 -6.63
C GLY A 418 -0.01 -17.36 -7.08
N ASP A 419 -0.88 -16.77 -6.27
CA ASP A 419 -2.25 -16.36 -6.64
C ASP A 419 -2.16 -15.03 -7.42
N TYR A 420 -2.06 -15.14 -8.73
CA TYR A 420 -1.86 -14.03 -9.66
C TYR A 420 -3.16 -13.48 -10.23
N ASN A 421 -4.25 -14.23 -10.13
CA ASN A 421 -5.59 -13.75 -10.46
C ASN A 421 -6.40 -13.30 -9.23
N LEU A 422 -5.86 -13.54 -8.02
CA LEU A 422 -6.39 -13.12 -6.73
C LEU A 422 -7.75 -13.72 -6.41
N ASP A 423 -7.98 -14.97 -6.85
CA ASP A 423 -9.21 -15.70 -6.56
C ASP A 423 -9.17 -16.50 -5.24
N GLY A 424 -8.09 -16.32 -4.47
CA GLY A 424 -7.84 -16.97 -3.20
C GLY A 424 -7.31 -18.39 -3.35
N ARG A 425 -6.89 -18.80 -4.55
CA ARG A 425 -6.33 -20.11 -4.86
C ARG A 425 -5.13 -19.97 -5.78
N VAL A 426 -4.16 -20.87 -5.64
CA VAL A 426 -3.04 -20.99 -6.57
C VAL A 426 -3.30 -22.17 -7.49
N ASP A 427 -3.80 -21.92 -8.70
CA ASP A 427 -4.15 -22.96 -9.66
C ASP A 427 -3.79 -22.62 -11.13
N ALA A 428 -4.43 -23.30 -12.08
CA ALA A 428 -4.14 -23.10 -13.49
C ALA A 428 -4.56 -21.72 -14.02
N GLY A 429 -5.50 -21.04 -13.35
CA GLY A 429 -5.89 -19.66 -13.61
C GLY A 429 -4.71 -18.70 -13.47
N ASP A 430 -3.91 -18.87 -12.43
CA ASP A 430 -2.71 -18.06 -12.18
C ASP A 430 -1.62 -18.29 -13.19
N TYR A 431 -1.44 -19.54 -13.63
CA TYR A 431 -0.51 -19.85 -14.72
C TYR A 431 -0.87 -19.08 -15.99
N VAL A 432 -2.16 -18.96 -16.30
CA VAL A 432 -2.62 -18.19 -17.46
C VAL A 432 -2.36 -16.70 -17.25
N ALA A 433 -2.61 -16.18 -16.04
CA ALA A 433 -2.30 -14.79 -15.69
C ALA A 433 -0.81 -14.47 -15.86
N TRP A 434 0.08 -15.30 -15.31
CA TRP A 434 1.54 -15.19 -15.52
C TRP A 434 1.91 -15.31 -17.00
N ARG A 435 1.41 -16.33 -17.70
CA ARG A 435 1.79 -16.60 -19.09
C ARG A 435 1.40 -15.45 -20.02
N ASN A 436 0.25 -14.82 -19.78
CA ASN A 436 -0.22 -13.67 -20.56
C ASN A 436 0.55 -12.38 -20.26
N SER A 437 1.21 -12.29 -19.11
CA SER A 437 1.95 -11.12 -18.65
C SER A 437 3.47 -11.31 -18.70
N LEU A 438 3.96 -12.49 -19.11
CA LEU A 438 5.37 -12.80 -19.20
C LEU A 438 6.17 -11.75 -20.01
N GLY A 439 7.19 -11.19 -19.37
CA GLY A 439 8.06 -10.16 -19.94
C GLY A 439 7.54 -8.73 -19.77
N GLN A 440 6.38 -8.52 -19.13
CA GLN A 440 5.96 -7.19 -18.72
C GLN A 440 6.90 -6.65 -17.65
N THR A 441 7.12 -5.34 -17.68
CA THR A 441 7.94 -4.59 -16.72
C THR A 441 7.14 -3.44 -16.13
N GLY A 442 7.41 -3.07 -14.88
CA GLY A 442 6.78 -1.94 -14.21
C GLY A 442 6.53 -2.19 -12.73
N THR A 443 5.90 -1.22 -12.06
CA THR A 443 5.69 -1.25 -10.61
C THR A 443 4.58 -2.22 -10.23
N LEU A 444 4.88 -3.16 -9.33
CA LEU A 444 3.90 -4.04 -8.64
C LEU A 444 2.92 -4.71 -9.60
N LEU A 445 3.43 -5.33 -10.67
CA LEU A 445 2.61 -6.07 -11.61
C LEU A 445 1.93 -7.26 -10.90
N ALA A 446 0.77 -7.69 -11.39
CA ALA A 446 -0.05 -8.74 -10.76
C ALA A 446 0.73 -10.05 -10.53
N ALA A 447 1.42 -10.53 -11.57
CA ALA A 447 2.24 -11.73 -11.50
C ALA A 447 3.72 -11.47 -11.18
N ASP A 448 4.11 -10.23 -10.85
CA ASP A 448 5.44 -9.90 -10.35
C ASP A 448 5.43 -10.09 -8.83
N SER A 449 5.81 -11.30 -8.44
CA SER A 449 5.63 -11.86 -7.12
C SER A 449 6.91 -11.83 -6.27
N ASN A 450 8.05 -11.57 -6.91
CA ASN A 450 9.29 -11.20 -6.25
C ASN A 450 9.47 -9.68 -6.17
N ILE A 451 8.61 -8.88 -6.83
CA ILE A 451 8.55 -7.41 -6.80
C ILE A 451 9.83 -6.79 -7.38
N ASP A 452 10.43 -7.46 -8.35
CA ASP A 452 11.67 -7.02 -8.97
C ASP A 452 11.44 -6.15 -10.23
N GLY A 453 10.17 -5.84 -10.51
CA GLY A 453 9.73 -4.96 -11.58
C GLY A 453 9.59 -5.65 -12.93
N ILE A 454 9.71 -6.99 -13.00
CA ILE A 454 9.55 -7.76 -14.23
C ILE A 454 8.86 -9.10 -13.96
N ILE A 455 7.93 -9.50 -14.83
CA ILE A 455 7.31 -10.82 -14.77
C ILE A 455 8.16 -11.81 -15.56
N ASP A 456 8.80 -12.76 -14.86
CA ASP A 456 9.73 -13.71 -15.47
C ASP A 456 9.64 -15.15 -14.91
N GLU A 457 10.70 -15.96 -15.12
CA GLU A 457 10.76 -17.35 -14.67
C GLU A 457 10.76 -17.47 -13.13
N ALA A 458 11.27 -16.46 -12.41
CA ALA A 458 11.26 -16.45 -10.95
C ALA A 458 9.84 -16.47 -10.39
N ASP A 459 8.91 -15.77 -11.06
CA ASP A 459 7.49 -15.78 -10.72
C ASP A 459 6.86 -17.14 -10.99
N TYR A 460 7.12 -17.71 -12.18
CA TYR A 460 6.64 -19.06 -12.48
C TYR A 460 7.07 -20.10 -11.43
N LEU A 461 8.32 -20.03 -10.95
CA LEU A 461 8.80 -20.91 -9.90
C LEU A 461 8.05 -20.70 -8.58
N ARG A 462 7.64 -19.47 -8.26
CA ARG A 462 6.84 -19.17 -7.08
C ARG A 462 5.42 -19.73 -7.21
N TRP A 463 4.73 -19.49 -8.32
CA TRP A 463 3.45 -20.14 -8.62
C TRP A 463 3.55 -21.67 -8.49
N LYS A 464 4.55 -22.27 -9.15
CA LYS A 464 4.74 -23.72 -9.15
C LYS A 464 4.96 -24.30 -7.75
N THR A 465 5.68 -23.57 -6.90
CA THR A 465 5.96 -23.98 -5.52
C THR A 465 4.69 -23.97 -4.65
N ASN A 466 3.74 -23.10 -4.97
CA ASN A 466 2.52 -22.91 -4.19
C ASN A 466 1.27 -23.52 -4.85
N TYR A 467 1.40 -24.18 -6.01
CA TYR A 467 0.26 -24.76 -6.72
C TYR A 467 -0.58 -25.68 -5.83
N GLY A 468 -1.87 -25.38 -5.73
CA GLY A 468 -2.84 -26.04 -4.88
C GLY A 468 -3.05 -25.39 -3.51
N ALA A 469 -2.31 -24.33 -3.17
CA ALA A 469 -2.58 -23.53 -1.98
C ALA A 469 -3.87 -22.72 -2.14
N ALA A 470 -4.54 -22.42 -1.03
CA ALA A 470 -5.75 -21.61 -0.99
C ALA A 470 -5.82 -20.89 0.36
N LEU A 471 -6.44 -19.71 0.37
CA LEU A 471 -6.80 -19.02 1.61
C LEU A 471 -7.94 -19.79 2.30
N ASP A 472 -7.89 -19.87 3.63
CA ASP A 472 -9.00 -20.42 4.41
C ASP A 472 -10.21 -19.48 4.30
N ASP A 473 -11.35 -19.99 3.84
CA ASP A 473 -12.59 -19.21 3.72
C ASP A 473 -13.00 -18.64 5.09
N PRO A 474 -13.01 -17.31 5.30
CA PRO A 474 -13.39 -16.71 6.58
C PRO A 474 -14.86 -16.97 6.95
N GLY A 475 -15.69 -17.48 6.03
CA GLY A 475 -17.07 -17.91 6.26
C GLY A 475 -17.25 -19.42 6.53
N GLY A 476 -16.17 -20.21 6.46
CA GLY A 476 -16.19 -21.66 6.54
C GLY A 476 -16.18 -22.20 7.97
N GLY A 477 -17.19 -21.87 8.78
CA GLY A 477 -17.46 -22.60 10.01
C GLY A 477 -17.49 -24.10 9.68
N GLY A 478 -16.51 -24.84 10.20
CA GLY A 478 -16.22 -26.22 9.80
C GLY A 478 -17.50 -27.03 9.63
N LEU A 479 -17.84 -27.31 8.37
CA LEU A 479 -18.85 -28.32 8.08
C LEU A 479 -18.23 -29.63 8.53
N ALA A 480 -18.62 -30.05 9.73
CA ALA A 480 -18.45 -31.43 10.18
C ALA A 480 -18.72 -32.33 8.98
N ILE A 481 -17.75 -33.20 8.69
CA ILE A 481 -17.78 -34.15 7.59
C ILE A 481 -19.15 -34.84 7.63
N VAL A 482 -20.09 -34.38 6.80
CA VAL A 482 -21.39 -35.02 6.67
C VAL A 482 -21.07 -36.31 5.92
N PRO A 483 -21.22 -37.49 6.53
CA PRO A 483 -21.01 -38.72 5.81
C PRO A 483 -22.02 -38.71 4.66
N GLU A 484 -21.54 -38.76 3.42
CA GLU A 484 -22.43 -38.88 2.28
C GLU A 484 -23.38 -40.07 2.54
N PRO A 485 -24.71 -39.93 2.35
CA PRO A 485 -25.56 -41.09 2.32
C PRO A 485 -25.09 -41.93 1.13
N GLY A 486 -24.30 -42.95 1.45
CA GLY A 486 -23.49 -43.68 0.48
C GLY A 486 -24.33 -44.17 -0.69
N ALA A 487 -23.68 -44.33 -1.84
CA ALA A 487 -24.22 -44.89 -3.07
C ALA A 487 -25.13 -46.14 -2.88
N ALA A 488 -25.03 -46.83 -1.74
CA ALA A 488 -25.97 -47.85 -1.26
C ALA A 488 -27.44 -47.38 -1.15
N MET A 489 -27.75 -46.14 -0.73
CA MET A 489 -29.14 -45.66 -0.66
C MET A 489 -29.74 -45.41 -2.04
N LEU A 490 -28.94 -44.92 -3.00
CA LEU A 490 -29.38 -44.76 -4.40
C LEU A 490 -29.56 -46.11 -5.10
N LEU A 491 -28.74 -47.11 -4.77
CA LEU A 491 -28.91 -48.49 -5.24
C LEU A 491 -30.16 -49.16 -4.63
N ALA A 492 -30.46 -48.91 -3.35
CA ALA A 492 -31.67 -49.42 -2.70
C ALA A 492 -32.95 -48.78 -3.26
N ALA A 493 -32.93 -47.47 -3.53
CA ALA A 493 -34.04 -46.76 -4.17
C ALA A 493 -34.25 -47.20 -5.64
N GLY A 494 -33.17 -47.44 -6.39
CA GLY A 494 -33.21 -47.96 -7.76
C GLY A 494 -33.74 -49.41 -7.84
N GLY A 495 -33.36 -50.27 -6.88
CA GLY A 495 -33.84 -51.64 -6.78
C GLY A 495 -35.34 -51.75 -6.46
N ALA A 496 -35.85 -50.88 -5.58
CA ALA A 496 -37.27 -50.82 -5.23
C ALA A 496 -38.15 -50.34 -6.41
N ALA A 497 -37.67 -49.39 -7.21
CA ALA A 497 -38.37 -48.90 -8.39
C ALA A 497 -38.49 -49.95 -9.50
N LEU A 498 -37.46 -50.78 -9.71
CA LEU A 498 -37.48 -51.87 -10.69
C LEU A 498 -38.33 -53.07 -10.23
N GLY A 499 -38.38 -53.36 -8.93
CA GLY A 499 -39.24 -54.39 -8.35
C GLY A 499 -40.74 -54.08 -8.46
N LEU A 500 -41.12 -52.81 -8.40
CA LEU A 500 -42.51 -52.36 -8.53
C LEU A 500 -42.99 -52.34 -10.00
N MET A 501 -42.11 -52.10 -10.97
CA MET A 501 -42.45 -52.21 -12.40
C MET A 501 -42.57 -53.66 -12.88
N GLY A 502 -41.83 -54.60 -12.29
CA GLY A 502 -41.93 -56.04 -12.59
C GLY A 502 -43.27 -56.66 -12.16
N ARG A 503 -43.85 -56.21 -11.04
CA ARG A 503 -45.15 -56.70 -10.53
C ARG A 503 -46.38 -56.13 -11.25
N TRP A 504 -46.22 -55.02 -11.99
CA TRP A 504 -47.30 -54.43 -12.79
C TRP A 504 -47.45 -55.11 -14.17
N ARG A 505 -46.41 -55.80 -14.67
CA ARG A 505 -46.47 -56.54 -15.95
C ARG A 505 -47.03 -57.96 -15.83
N SER A 506 -47.00 -58.60 -14.66
CA SER A 506 -47.55 -59.96 -14.48
C SER A 506 -49.06 -60.02 -14.16
N ARG A 507 -49.71 -58.88 -13.86
CA ARG A 507 -51.16 -58.80 -13.58
C ARG A 507 -52.04 -58.50 -14.81
N ARG A 508 -51.48 -58.40 -16.01
CA ARG A 508 -52.22 -58.16 -17.27
C ARG A 508 -52.38 -59.39 -18.18
N SER A 509 -52.01 -60.60 -17.75
CA SER A 509 -52.09 -61.80 -18.62
C SER A 509 -53.06 -62.90 -18.14
N THR A 510 -54.04 -62.59 -17.29
CA THR A 510 -55.10 -63.55 -16.95
C THR A 510 -56.44 -62.84 -16.78
N HIS A 511 -57.16 -62.66 -17.89
CA HIS A 511 -58.62 -62.77 -18.00
C HIS A 511 -59.01 -62.60 -19.48
N LYS A 512 -59.17 -63.74 -20.16
CA LYS A 512 -60.21 -63.94 -21.18
C LYS A 512 -61.41 -64.55 -20.47
#